data_AF-A0A1H8ZMU3-F1
#
_entry.id   AF-A0A1H8ZMU3-F1
#
_cell.length_a   1.000
_cell.length_b   1.000
_cell.length_c   1.000
_cell.angle_alpha   90.00
_cell.angle_beta   90.00
_cell.angle_gamma   90.00
#
_symmetry.space_group_name_H-M   'P 1'
#
loop_
_entity.id
_entity.type
_entity.pdbx_description
1 polymer ?
#
loop_
_entity_poly.entity_id
_entity_poly.type
_entity_poly.pdbx_seq_one_letter_code
_entity_poly.pdbx_strand_id
1 'polypeptide(L)'
;MQFNYSDKNTPFVLSPESLDWYLSKGWYRMGATIFTTHFLYFKDKPYSAIWIRIDLQDFKFSKSQRKLMRRNAALFNTSVEPRVIDQERDELYKIYAEDFDGRLSPTISDSLEDYNGDTVFTTYEVTVREKISNRLIADSYFDLGDAAAASILGIYDPGLKSFSLGYYTMLLEMEYCLAKGIRYYYPGYVVPGYQRFDYKLRLGPSHYFDVKTDKWLPYNQQEIEKSGPVESQRSFLRSLVESLVARGANVELYTYPMFEAGFYDMWHEGYVPYPYILPLGQDPDGNIIIVAFDPRDEEYRLLSCQHMVESQIMFTPVVLTEPKQGKYFTDLLSIKAVLFRSSSTETMTRACATVLNL
;
A
#
# COMPACT_ATOMS: atom_id res chain seq x y z
N MET A 1 -21.14 -9.20 3.34
CA MET A 1 -19.76 -9.70 3.52
C MET A 1 -18.89 -8.49 3.81
N GLN A 2 -17.92 -8.58 4.72
CA GLN A 2 -17.04 -7.46 5.03
C GLN A 2 -16.02 -7.26 3.91
N PHE A 3 -15.69 -6.01 3.58
CA PHE A 3 -14.67 -5.72 2.58
C PHE A 3 -13.27 -5.98 3.18
N ASN A 4 -12.42 -6.66 2.40
CA ASN A 4 -11.02 -6.90 2.77
C ASN A 4 -10.17 -5.71 2.33
N TYR A 5 -9.80 -4.85 3.29
CA TYR A 5 -8.90 -3.73 3.03
C TYR A 5 -7.45 -4.15 2.79
N SER A 6 -7.12 -5.39 3.12
CA SER A 6 -5.86 -6.03 2.79
C SER A 6 -6.12 -7.50 2.49
N ASP A 7 -5.51 -8.01 1.45
CA ASP A 7 -5.70 -9.39 1.00
C ASP A 7 -4.45 -9.85 0.24
N LYS A 8 -4.21 -11.16 0.17
CA LYS A 8 -3.01 -11.76 -0.40
C LYS A 8 -3.35 -13.08 -1.08
N ASN A 9 -2.79 -13.29 -2.26
CA ASN A 9 -2.85 -14.54 -3.00
C ASN A 9 -1.43 -15.01 -3.36
N THR A 10 -1.22 -16.32 -3.28
CA THR A 10 0.04 -17.01 -3.60
C THR A 10 -0.20 -17.99 -4.75
N PRO A 11 -0.40 -17.49 -5.98
CA PRO A 11 -0.69 -18.35 -7.11
C PRO A 11 0.51 -19.22 -7.48
N PHE A 12 0.30 -20.49 -7.82
CA PHE A 12 1.35 -21.37 -8.35
C PHE A 12 1.73 -21.04 -9.80
N VAL A 13 0.82 -20.42 -10.54
CA VAL A 13 0.99 -19.97 -11.92
C VAL A 13 0.22 -18.66 -12.08
N LEU A 14 0.83 -17.67 -12.73
CA LEU A 14 0.17 -16.40 -13.05
C LEU A 14 0.37 -16.09 -14.54
N SER A 15 -0.73 -16.08 -15.30
CA SER A 15 -0.66 -15.66 -16.70
C SER A 15 -0.55 -14.12 -16.82
N PRO A 16 -0.04 -13.59 -17.94
CA PRO A 16 -0.02 -12.15 -18.19
C PRO A 16 -1.40 -11.47 -18.03
N GLU A 17 -2.48 -12.13 -18.49
CA GLU A 17 -3.85 -11.62 -18.34
C GLU A 17 -4.35 -11.68 -16.90
N SER A 18 -3.89 -12.66 -16.13
CA SER A 18 -4.19 -12.75 -14.70
C SER A 18 -3.54 -11.59 -13.95
N LEU A 19 -2.28 -11.26 -14.28
CA LEU A 19 -1.60 -10.09 -13.75
C LEU A 19 -2.36 -8.80 -14.10
N ASP A 20 -2.79 -8.63 -15.35
CA ASP A 20 -3.61 -7.48 -15.77
C ASP A 20 -4.90 -7.36 -14.94
N TRP A 21 -5.58 -8.49 -14.70
CA TRP A 21 -6.81 -8.51 -13.90
C TRP A 21 -6.54 -8.07 -12.46
N TYR A 22 -5.48 -8.57 -11.82
CA TYR A 22 -5.09 -8.16 -10.47
C TYR A 22 -4.76 -6.67 -10.40
N LEU A 23 -3.88 -6.20 -11.30
CA LEU A 23 -3.49 -4.79 -11.37
C LEU A 23 -4.71 -3.90 -11.59
N SER A 24 -5.68 -4.31 -12.41
CA SER A 24 -6.92 -3.56 -12.65
C SER A 24 -7.79 -3.38 -11.40
N LYS A 25 -7.57 -4.19 -10.36
CA LYS A 25 -8.28 -4.17 -9.08
C LYS A 25 -7.46 -3.58 -7.93
N GLY A 26 -6.32 -2.95 -8.21
CA GLY A 26 -5.46 -2.39 -7.17
C GLY A 26 -4.67 -3.46 -6.40
N TRP A 27 -4.31 -4.57 -7.05
CA TRP A 27 -3.42 -5.57 -6.50
C TRP A 27 -2.02 -5.47 -7.11
N TYR A 28 -0.99 -5.75 -6.31
CA TYR A 28 0.42 -5.58 -6.65
C TYR A 28 1.26 -6.72 -6.08
N ARG A 29 2.46 -6.91 -6.61
CA ARG A 29 3.37 -7.96 -6.17
C ARG A 29 4.08 -7.63 -4.86
N MET A 30 4.33 -8.66 -4.07
CA MET A 30 5.28 -8.71 -2.96
C MET A 30 5.94 -10.09 -2.96
N GLY A 31 7.21 -10.18 -3.36
CA GLY A 31 7.91 -11.46 -3.56
C GLY A 31 7.18 -12.36 -4.56
N ALA A 32 6.94 -13.59 -4.15
CA ALA A 32 6.13 -14.60 -4.85
C ALA A 32 4.62 -14.30 -4.96
N THR A 33 4.14 -13.26 -4.27
CA THR A 33 2.73 -13.13 -3.92
C THR A 33 2.13 -11.89 -4.55
N ILE A 34 0.83 -11.91 -4.82
CA ILE A 34 0.07 -10.73 -5.24
C ILE A 34 -0.88 -10.32 -4.12
N PHE A 35 -0.89 -9.06 -3.76
CA PHE A 35 -1.60 -8.56 -2.60
C PHE A 35 -2.26 -7.21 -2.88
N THR A 36 -3.22 -6.84 -2.05
CA THR A 36 -3.72 -5.47 -1.99
C THR A 36 -3.68 -4.98 -0.55
N THR A 37 -3.51 -3.68 -0.36
CA THR A 37 -3.69 -3.01 0.92
C THR A 37 -4.16 -1.58 0.69
N HIS A 38 -4.91 -1.04 1.63
CA HIS A 38 -5.42 0.34 1.58
C HIS A 38 -5.00 1.14 2.81
N PHE A 39 -4.41 0.47 3.79
CA PHE A 39 -3.90 1.05 5.02
C PHE A 39 -2.44 0.65 5.18
N LEU A 40 -1.62 1.59 5.65
CA LEU A 40 -0.22 1.38 5.99
C LEU A 40 0.01 1.89 7.41
N TYR A 41 0.89 1.24 8.15
CA TYR A 41 1.30 1.70 9.47
C TYR A 41 2.82 1.93 9.52
N PHE A 42 3.23 3.19 9.70
CA PHE A 42 4.63 3.53 9.93
C PHE A 42 4.75 4.89 10.63
N LYS A 43 5.90 5.19 11.26
CA LYS A 43 6.10 6.43 12.04
C LYS A 43 4.95 6.69 13.03
N ASP A 44 4.53 5.62 13.71
CA ASP A 44 3.46 5.59 14.72
C ASP A 44 2.11 6.16 14.29
N LYS A 45 1.79 6.08 12.99
CA LYS A 45 0.45 6.46 12.53
C LYS A 45 -0.01 5.66 11.30
N PRO A 46 -1.34 5.48 11.15
CA PRO A 46 -1.92 4.97 9.92
C PRO A 46 -1.82 5.97 8.77
N TYR A 47 -1.70 5.44 7.56
CA TYR A 47 -1.80 6.18 6.31
C TYR A 47 -2.61 5.41 5.27
N SER A 48 -3.18 6.14 4.31
CA SER A 48 -3.81 5.55 3.13
C SER A 48 -2.75 5.10 2.12
N ALA A 49 -2.86 3.86 1.63
CA ALA A 49 -2.17 3.43 0.41
C ALA A 49 -3.05 3.75 -0.80
N ILE A 50 -2.59 4.65 -1.67
CA ILE A 50 -3.33 5.05 -2.86
C ILE A 50 -2.62 4.49 -4.09
N TRP A 51 -3.11 3.36 -4.58
CA TRP A 51 -2.61 2.72 -5.81
C TRP A 51 -2.82 3.63 -7.00
N ILE A 52 -1.78 3.78 -7.82
CA ILE A 52 -1.80 4.62 -9.00
C ILE A 52 -1.40 3.84 -10.26
N ARG A 53 -1.92 4.32 -11.39
CA ARG A 53 -1.52 3.87 -12.73
C ARG A 53 -1.44 5.04 -13.70
N ILE A 54 -0.76 4.82 -14.81
CA ILE A 54 -0.67 5.75 -15.93
C ILE A 54 -1.28 5.05 -17.14
N ASP A 55 -2.20 5.74 -17.83
CA ASP A 55 -2.66 5.30 -19.15
C ASP A 55 -1.62 5.77 -20.18
N LEU A 56 -0.95 4.81 -20.81
CA LEU A 56 0.04 5.03 -21.85
C LEU A 56 -0.61 5.22 -23.24
N GLN A 57 -1.93 5.07 -23.36
CA GLN A 57 -2.64 5.40 -24.58
C GLN A 57 -2.37 6.87 -24.96
N ASP A 58 -1.81 7.07 -26.15
CA ASP A 58 -1.39 8.38 -26.68
C ASP A 58 -0.41 9.17 -25.80
N PHE A 59 0.24 8.50 -24.85
CA PHE A 59 1.14 9.14 -23.90
C PHE A 59 2.39 9.69 -24.59
N LYS A 60 2.83 10.86 -24.12
CA LYS A 60 4.05 11.52 -24.60
C LYS A 60 4.85 12.02 -23.40
N PHE A 61 6.11 11.62 -23.34
CA PHE A 61 7.04 12.16 -22.35
C PHE A 61 7.07 13.68 -22.42
N SER A 62 7.09 14.35 -21.26
CA SER A 62 7.18 15.80 -21.14
C SER A 62 8.55 16.34 -21.61
N LYS A 63 8.65 17.66 -21.82
CA LYS A 63 9.93 18.31 -22.21
C LYS A 63 11.06 18.03 -21.20
N SER A 64 10.76 18.02 -19.91
CA SER A 64 11.74 17.77 -18.84
C SER A 64 12.17 16.30 -18.79
N GLN A 65 11.23 15.36 -18.96
CA GLN A 65 11.54 13.92 -19.07
C GLN A 65 12.45 13.64 -20.27
N ARG A 66 12.11 14.14 -21.47
CA ARG A 66 12.96 13.97 -22.66
C ARG A 66 14.35 14.61 -22.48
N LYS A 67 14.44 15.76 -21.80
CA LYS A 67 15.73 16.40 -21.48
C LYS A 67 16.58 15.52 -20.55
N LEU A 68 15.96 14.94 -19.52
CA LEU A 68 16.63 14.02 -18.59
C LEU A 68 17.13 12.77 -19.33
N MET A 69 16.26 12.12 -20.10
CA MET A 69 16.61 10.91 -20.85
C MET A 69 17.77 11.18 -21.81
N ARG A 70 17.71 12.26 -22.61
CA ARG A 70 18.81 12.63 -23.51
C ARG A 70 20.13 12.92 -22.79
N ARG A 71 20.07 13.59 -21.64
CA ARG A 71 21.28 13.89 -20.83
C ARG A 71 21.91 12.60 -20.33
N ASN A 72 21.11 11.69 -19.77
CA ASN A 72 21.58 10.44 -19.22
C ASN A 72 22.08 9.48 -20.34
N ALA A 73 21.37 9.40 -21.47
CA ALA A 73 21.77 8.62 -22.65
C ALA A 73 23.11 9.08 -23.27
N ALA A 74 23.59 10.29 -22.99
CA ALA A 74 24.92 10.72 -23.41
C ALA A 74 26.02 9.95 -22.65
N LEU A 75 25.78 9.63 -21.38
CA LEU A 75 26.78 9.10 -20.43
C LEU A 75 26.61 7.60 -20.15
N PHE A 76 25.40 7.09 -20.31
CA PHE A 76 25.04 5.74 -19.90
C PHE A 76 24.52 4.91 -21.08
N ASN A 77 24.82 3.62 -21.06
CA ASN A 77 24.18 2.60 -21.87
C ASN A 77 23.00 2.02 -21.09
N THR A 78 21.94 1.63 -21.79
CA THR A 78 20.73 1.07 -21.18
C THR A 78 20.30 -0.18 -21.93
N SER A 79 19.79 -1.17 -21.22
CA SER A 79 19.17 -2.37 -21.82
C SER A 79 17.89 -2.74 -21.09
N VAL A 80 17.00 -3.46 -21.77
CA VAL A 80 15.78 -4.03 -21.17
C VAL A 80 15.70 -5.49 -21.55
N GLU A 81 15.89 -6.38 -20.58
CA GLU A 81 16.09 -7.83 -20.79
C GLU A 81 15.32 -8.63 -19.72
N PRO A 82 15.14 -9.95 -19.87
CA PRO A 82 14.63 -10.78 -18.78
C PRO A 82 15.46 -10.63 -17.50
N ARG A 83 14.79 -10.71 -16.33
CA ARG A 83 15.42 -10.57 -15.00
C ARG A 83 16.71 -11.39 -14.87
N VAL A 84 17.74 -10.75 -14.31
CA VAL A 84 18.94 -11.42 -13.78
C VAL A 84 19.11 -11.06 -12.32
N ILE A 85 19.50 -12.03 -11.50
CA ILE A 85 19.99 -11.80 -10.13
C ILE A 85 21.38 -12.45 -10.04
N ASP A 86 22.38 -11.64 -9.81
CA ASP A 86 23.77 -12.05 -9.70
C ASP A 86 24.54 -11.15 -8.71
N GLN A 87 25.81 -11.46 -8.50
CA GLN A 87 26.65 -10.76 -7.55
C GLN A 87 26.76 -9.25 -7.84
N GLU A 88 26.83 -8.84 -9.12
CA GLU A 88 26.95 -7.41 -9.48
C GLU A 88 25.71 -6.62 -9.03
N ARG A 89 24.51 -7.20 -9.20
CA ARG A 89 23.24 -6.58 -8.79
C ARG A 89 23.08 -6.57 -7.28
N ASP A 90 23.49 -7.64 -6.60
CA ASP A 90 23.51 -7.71 -5.14
C ASP A 90 24.47 -6.67 -4.51
N GLU A 91 25.61 -6.41 -5.15
CA GLU A 91 26.54 -5.36 -4.72
C GLU A 91 25.92 -3.97 -4.86
N LEU A 92 25.23 -3.68 -5.97
CA LEU A 92 24.49 -2.43 -6.15
C LEU A 92 23.35 -2.31 -5.13
N TYR A 93 22.63 -3.41 -4.85
CA TYR A 93 21.54 -3.44 -3.87
C TYR A 93 22.05 -3.07 -2.47
N LYS A 94 23.19 -3.63 -2.04
CA LYS A 94 23.80 -3.31 -0.74
C LYS A 94 24.12 -1.82 -0.63
N ILE A 95 24.76 -1.24 -1.66
CA ILE A 95 25.09 0.19 -1.71
C ILE A 95 23.80 1.04 -1.61
N TYR A 96 22.76 0.66 -2.35
CA TYR A 96 21.48 1.36 -2.32
C TYR A 96 20.80 1.25 -0.94
N ALA A 97 20.81 0.06 -0.33
CA ALA A 97 20.17 -0.21 0.95
C ALA A 97 20.82 0.55 2.11
N GLU A 98 22.14 0.79 2.08
CA GLU A 98 22.86 1.57 3.09
C GLU A 98 22.40 3.05 3.15
N ASP A 99 21.99 3.64 2.02
CA ASP A 99 21.48 5.02 1.95
C ASP A 99 19.94 5.09 2.09
N PHE A 100 19.25 3.94 2.15
CA PHE A 100 17.80 3.91 2.14
C PHE A 100 17.22 4.19 3.54
N ASP A 101 16.55 5.33 3.70
CA ASP A 101 15.83 5.71 4.93
C ASP A 101 14.53 4.89 5.09
N GLY A 102 14.57 3.59 5.31
CA GLY A 102 13.37 2.76 5.50
C GLY A 102 13.63 1.27 5.56
N ARG A 103 12.55 0.47 5.56
CA ARG A 103 12.65 -0.99 5.48
C ARG A 103 12.66 -1.42 4.01
N LEU A 104 13.68 -2.19 3.65
CA LEU A 104 13.76 -2.95 2.40
C LEU A 104 13.77 -4.44 2.73
N SER A 105 13.45 -5.25 1.73
CA SER A 105 13.73 -6.69 1.81
C SER A 105 15.24 -6.92 2.02
N PRO A 106 15.66 -8.02 2.66
CA PRO A 106 17.09 -8.27 2.86
C PRO A 106 17.87 -8.41 1.55
N THR A 107 17.24 -8.95 0.51
CA THR A 107 17.87 -9.16 -0.81
C THR A 107 16.93 -8.81 -1.98
N ILE A 108 17.49 -8.76 -3.20
CA ILE A 108 16.70 -8.69 -4.45
C ILE A 108 15.80 -9.93 -4.56
N SER A 109 16.36 -11.12 -4.27
CA SER A 109 15.63 -12.39 -4.29
C SER A 109 14.41 -12.35 -3.35
N ASP A 110 14.53 -11.85 -2.12
CA ASP A 110 13.38 -11.71 -1.21
C ASP A 110 12.29 -10.75 -1.75
N SER A 111 12.65 -9.82 -2.64
CA SER A 111 11.72 -8.87 -3.24
C SER A 111 10.97 -9.45 -4.44
N LEU A 112 11.56 -10.45 -5.12
CA LEU A 112 11.09 -10.94 -6.42
C LEU A 112 10.75 -12.44 -6.39
N GLU A 113 11.58 -13.26 -5.79
CA GLU A 113 11.53 -14.71 -5.94
C GLU A 113 10.71 -15.41 -4.84
N ASP A 114 10.33 -16.64 -5.17
CA ASP A 114 9.80 -17.65 -4.28
C ASP A 114 10.95 -18.37 -3.56
N TYR A 115 10.62 -19.21 -2.58
CA TYR A 115 11.61 -19.97 -1.80
C TYR A 115 12.58 -20.82 -2.65
N ASN A 116 12.18 -21.19 -3.88
CA ASN A 116 12.99 -21.99 -4.80
C ASN A 116 13.86 -21.16 -5.76
N GLY A 117 13.91 -19.83 -5.62
CA GLY A 117 14.66 -18.94 -6.52
C GLY A 117 13.99 -18.71 -7.89
N ASP A 118 12.71 -19.07 -8.02
CA ASP A 118 11.90 -18.85 -9.22
C ASP A 118 10.84 -17.77 -8.98
N THR A 119 10.12 -17.34 -10.01
CA THR A 119 8.98 -16.44 -9.84
C THR A 119 7.87 -16.76 -10.84
N VAL A 120 6.62 -16.68 -10.37
CA VAL A 120 5.43 -16.88 -11.21
C VAL A 120 5.14 -15.70 -12.14
N PHE A 121 5.89 -14.61 -12.02
CA PHE A 121 5.72 -13.38 -12.80
C PHE A 121 6.67 -13.33 -14.01
N THR A 122 6.22 -12.71 -15.11
CA THR A 122 7.11 -12.42 -16.24
C THR A 122 7.91 -11.15 -15.94
N THR A 123 9.02 -11.29 -15.21
CA THR A 123 9.84 -10.15 -14.76
C THR A 123 10.96 -9.81 -15.74
N TYR A 124 11.04 -8.54 -16.10
CA TYR A 124 12.12 -7.94 -16.87
C TYR A 124 12.92 -6.97 -15.99
N GLU A 125 14.14 -6.65 -16.42
CA GLU A 125 15.00 -5.65 -15.81
C GLU A 125 15.36 -4.53 -16.78
N VAL A 126 15.57 -3.32 -16.25
CA VAL A 126 16.18 -2.19 -16.95
C VAL A 126 17.54 -1.90 -16.35
N THR A 127 18.61 -2.23 -17.08
CA THR A 127 19.97 -1.93 -16.61
C THR A 127 20.45 -0.58 -17.12
N VAL A 128 21.18 0.15 -16.29
CA VAL A 128 21.88 1.39 -16.66
C VAL A 128 23.36 1.24 -16.31
N ARG A 129 24.22 1.34 -17.32
CA ARG A 129 25.67 1.17 -17.19
C ARG A 129 26.43 2.40 -17.64
N GLU A 130 27.53 2.72 -16.96
CA GLU A 130 28.45 3.76 -17.42
C GLU A 130 29.10 3.38 -18.75
N LYS A 131 29.12 4.31 -19.72
CA LYS A 131 29.73 4.02 -21.04
C LYS A 131 31.23 3.75 -20.99
N ILE A 132 31.95 4.38 -20.05
CA ILE A 132 33.41 4.32 -19.99
C ILE A 132 33.87 3.07 -19.22
N SER A 133 33.32 2.86 -18.02
CA SER A 133 33.73 1.78 -17.11
C SER A 133 32.91 0.49 -17.31
N ASN A 134 31.76 0.56 -18.00
CA ASN A 134 30.75 -0.50 -18.09
C ASN A 134 30.14 -0.95 -16.75
N ARG A 135 30.39 -0.19 -15.68
CA ARG A 135 29.86 -0.46 -14.33
C ARG A 135 28.34 -0.29 -14.29
N LEU A 136 27.64 -1.25 -13.69
CA LEU A 136 26.21 -1.13 -13.36
C LEU A 136 25.99 -0.05 -12.30
N ILE A 137 25.14 0.92 -12.61
CA ILE A 137 24.87 2.07 -11.71
C ILE A 137 23.40 2.23 -11.36
N ALA A 138 22.50 1.59 -12.10
CA ALA A 138 21.09 1.49 -11.75
C ALA A 138 20.50 0.24 -12.38
N ASP A 139 19.51 -0.32 -11.70
CA ASP A 139 18.71 -1.43 -12.16
C ASP A 139 17.27 -1.24 -11.69
N SER A 140 16.31 -1.72 -12.45
CA SER A 140 14.94 -1.80 -11.99
C SER A 140 14.22 -3.01 -12.56
N TYR A 141 13.34 -3.59 -11.76
CA TYR A 141 12.59 -4.79 -12.08
C TYR A 141 11.12 -4.45 -12.22
N PHE A 142 10.51 -4.95 -13.29
CA PHE A 142 9.10 -4.72 -13.58
C PHE A 142 8.47 -5.97 -14.20
N ASP A 143 7.21 -6.20 -13.87
CA ASP A 143 6.44 -7.34 -14.36
C ASP A 143 5.62 -6.97 -15.57
N LEU A 144 5.56 -7.88 -16.54
CA LEU A 144 4.79 -7.75 -17.77
C LEU A 144 3.52 -8.59 -17.70
N GLY A 145 2.38 -7.92 -17.90
CA GLY A 145 1.11 -8.52 -18.28
C GLY A 145 0.91 -8.49 -19.80
N ASP A 146 -0.32 -8.71 -20.27
CA ASP A 146 -0.65 -8.64 -21.71
C ASP A 146 -0.79 -7.18 -22.16
N ALA A 147 -1.53 -6.38 -21.38
CA ALA A 147 -1.78 -4.97 -21.62
C ALA A 147 -1.26 -4.04 -20.51
N ALA A 148 -0.67 -4.59 -19.44
CA ALA A 148 -0.11 -3.83 -18.34
C ALA A 148 1.36 -4.15 -18.03
N ALA A 149 2.02 -3.23 -17.34
CA ALA A 149 3.29 -3.47 -16.67
C ALA A 149 3.28 -2.88 -15.26
N ALA A 150 3.96 -3.52 -14.31
CA ALA A 150 4.06 -3.07 -12.92
C ALA A 150 5.52 -2.92 -12.49
N SER A 151 5.91 -1.72 -12.03
CA SER A 151 7.26 -1.48 -11.49
C SER A 151 7.34 -2.02 -10.07
N ILE A 152 8.35 -2.85 -9.78
CA ILE A 152 8.45 -3.63 -8.54
C ILE A 152 9.57 -3.13 -7.64
N LEU A 153 10.79 -3.06 -8.18
CA LEU A 153 12.00 -2.68 -7.43
C LEU A 153 12.88 -1.78 -8.30
N GLY A 154 13.42 -0.71 -7.73
CA GLY A 154 14.42 0.13 -8.37
C GLY A 154 15.60 0.37 -7.44
N ILE A 155 16.80 0.11 -7.93
CA ILE A 155 18.07 0.30 -7.22
C ILE A 155 19.01 1.17 -8.05
N TYR A 156 19.85 1.95 -7.37
CA TYR A 156 20.82 2.82 -8.03
C TYR A 156 21.95 3.20 -7.09
N ASP A 157 23.08 3.64 -7.65
CA ASP A 157 24.22 4.19 -6.92
C ASP A 157 23.84 5.59 -6.36
N PRO A 158 23.70 5.76 -5.04
CA PRO A 158 23.32 7.03 -4.43
C PRO A 158 24.34 8.16 -4.66
N GLY A 159 25.61 7.81 -4.93
CA GLY A 159 26.66 8.75 -5.34
C GLY A 159 26.33 9.48 -6.65
N LEU A 160 25.44 8.92 -7.47
CA LEU A 160 24.99 9.45 -8.75
C LEU A 160 23.59 10.07 -8.70
N LYS A 161 23.10 10.47 -7.52
CA LYS A 161 21.77 11.07 -7.32
C LYS A 161 21.42 12.24 -8.25
N SER A 162 22.41 13.01 -8.71
CA SER A 162 22.23 14.15 -9.63
C SER A 162 21.71 13.73 -11.02
N PHE A 163 21.86 12.46 -11.37
CA PHE A 163 21.34 11.84 -12.59
C PHE A 163 19.91 11.31 -12.44
N SER A 164 19.35 11.33 -11.23
CA SER A 164 17.99 10.87 -10.92
C SER A 164 17.73 9.45 -11.41
N LEU A 165 18.68 8.54 -11.17
CA LEU A 165 18.71 7.21 -11.77
C LEU A 165 17.46 6.37 -11.49
N GLY A 166 16.96 6.34 -10.24
CA GLY A 166 15.72 5.62 -9.93
C GLY A 166 14.48 6.17 -10.65
N TYR A 167 14.41 7.48 -10.92
CA TYR A 167 13.33 8.03 -11.76
C TYR A 167 13.58 7.80 -13.25
N TYR A 168 14.85 7.77 -13.66
CA TYR A 168 15.24 7.51 -15.05
C TYR A 168 14.91 6.08 -15.47
N THR A 169 15.15 5.07 -14.62
CA THR A 169 14.79 3.68 -14.91
C THR A 169 13.28 3.51 -15.11
N MET A 170 12.44 4.17 -14.30
CA MET A 170 10.98 4.17 -14.53
C MET A 170 10.59 4.78 -15.89
N LEU A 171 11.29 5.81 -16.36
CA LEU A 171 11.04 6.36 -17.71
C LEU A 171 11.43 5.38 -18.81
N LEU A 172 12.50 4.60 -18.61
CA LEU A 172 12.94 3.56 -19.54
C LEU A 172 11.96 2.38 -19.55
N GLU A 173 11.41 1.97 -18.40
CA GLU A 173 10.31 1.00 -18.32
C GLU A 173 9.10 1.47 -19.13
N MET A 174 8.69 2.74 -18.96
CA MET A 174 7.60 3.33 -19.74
C MET A 174 7.92 3.41 -21.24
N GLU A 175 9.18 3.72 -21.61
CA GLU A 175 9.62 3.75 -23.01
C GLU A 175 9.52 2.35 -23.66
N TYR A 176 9.94 1.32 -22.92
CA TYR A 176 9.76 -0.07 -23.33
C TYR A 176 8.27 -0.42 -23.50
N CYS A 177 7.43 -0.06 -22.52
CA CYS A 177 5.99 -0.29 -22.57
C CYS A 177 5.34 0.34 -23.82
N LEU A 178 5.68 1.60 -24.12
CA LEU A 178 5.20 2.30 -25.31
C LEU A 178 5.63 1.60 -26.60
N ALA A 179 6.88 1.14 -26.68
CA ALA A 179 7.39 0.42 -27.84
C ALA A 179 6.72 -0.95 -28.04
N LYS A 180 6.24 -1.57 -26.96
CA LYS A 180 5.50 -2.85 -26.98
C LYS A 180 3.99 -2.70 -27.12
N GLY A 181 3.46 -1.48 -27.08
CA GLY A 181 2.01 -1.24 -27.11
C GLY A 181 1.30 -1.59 -25.80
N ILE A 182 2.03 -1.68 -24.68
CA ILE A 182 1.46 -1.87 -23.35
C ILE A 182 0.69 -0.60 -22.96
N ARG A 183 -0.55 -0.78 -22.52
CA ARG A 183 -1.45 0.33 -22.25
C ARG A 183 -1.29 0.90 -20.85
N TYR A 184 -1.17 0.07 -19.83
CA TYR A 184 -1.19 0.55 -18.45
C TYR A 184 0.14 0.33 -17.76
N TYR A 185 0.67 1.39 -17.13
CA TYR A 185 1.87 1.30 -16.30
C TYR A 185 1.52 1.57 -14.84
N TYR A 186 1.83 0.62 -13.97
CA TYR A 186 1.49 0.63 -12.55
C TYR A 186 2.78 0.85 -11.73
N PRO A 187 3.10 2.11 -11.34
CA PRO A 187 4.33 2.40 -10.59
C PRO A 187 4.24 2.06 -9.10
N GLY A 188 3.11 1.53 -8.61
CA GLY A 188 2.85 1.27 -7.19
C GLY A 188 1.84 2.24 -6.60
N TYR A 189 2.02 2.59 -5.32
CA TYR A 189 1.16 3.52 -4.60
C TYR A 189 1.87 4.83 -4.22
N VAL A 190 1.04 5.82 -3.87
CA VAL A 190 1.43 7.04 -3.17
C VAL A 190 0.77 7.09 -1.79
N VAL A 191 1.31 7.92 -0.91
CA VAL A 191 0.86 8.02 0.49
C VAL A 191 0.53 9.48 0.81
N PRO A 192 -0.77 9.84 0.86
CA PRO A 192 -1.19 11.18 1.25
C PRO A 192 -0.60 11.59 2.60
N GLY A 193 -0.10 12.83 2.67
CA GLY A 193 0.60 13.33 3.86
C GLY A 193 2.02 12.77 4.07
N TYR A 194 2.57 11.98 3.13
CA TYR A 194 3.96 11.53 3.15
C TYR A 194 4.61 11.59 1.76
N GLN A 195 5.27 12.72 1.48
CA GLN A 195 5.76 13.10 0.15
C GLN A 195 6.84 12.20 -0.47
N ARG A 196 7.38 11.24 0.28
CA ARG A 196 8.47 10.37 -0.20
C ARG A 196 8.08 9.60 -1.47
N PHE A 197 6.80 9.27 -1.64
CA PHE A 197 6.32 8.48 -2.78
C PHE A 197 5.78 9.34 -3.93
N ASP A 198 5.71 10.66 -3.76
CA ASP A 198 5.10 11.59 -4.72
C ASP A 198 5.90 11.69 -6.03
N TYR A 199 7.16 11.25 -6.05
CA TYR A 199 7.95 11.25 -7.28
C TYR A 199 7.29 10.43 -8.40
N LYS A 200 6.46 9.42 -8.06
CA LYS A 200 5.71 8.63 -9.03
C LYS A 200 4.66 9.47 -9.78
N LEU A 201 4.11 10.51 -9.15
CA LEU A 201 3.17 11.44 -9.81
C LEU A 201 3.86 12.33 -10.86
N ARG A 202 5.20 12.39 -10.87
CA ARG A 202 5.95 13.15 -11.88
C ARG A 202 6.02 12.43 -13.23
N LEU A 203 5.67 11.15 -13.29
CA LEU A 203 5.71 10.33 -14.49
C LEU A 203 4.69 10.79 -15.54
N GLY A 204 3.55 11.34 -15.12
CA GLY A 204 2.53 11.87 -16.01
C GLY A 204 1.15 11.99 -15.36
N PRO A 205 0.10 12.26 -16.15
CA PRO A 205 -1.28 12.22 -15.66
C PRO A 205 -1.62 10.82 -15.14
N SER A 206 -1.76 10.69 -13.83
CA SER A 206 -2.07 9.43 -13.17
C SER A 206 -3.56 9.26 -12.94
N HIS A 207 -3.97 8.01 -12.75
CA HIS A 207 -5.24 7.63 -12.14
C HIS A 207 -4.98 6.97 -10.80
N TYR A 208 -5.92 7.06 -9.86
CA TYR A 208 -5.89 6.30 -8.61
C TYR A 208 -7.04 5.30 -8.57
N PHE A 209 -6.84 4.19 -7.86
CA PHE A 209 -7.90 3.22 -7.61
C PHE A 209 -8.80 3.70 -6.47
N ASP A 210 -10.05 3.99 -6.76
CA ASP A 210 -11.06 4.38 -5.78
C ASP A 210 -11.79 3.15 -5.24
N VAL A 211 -11.58 2.85 -3.97
CA VAL A 211 -12.14 1.67 -3.28
C VAL A 211 -13.66 1.69 -3.16
N LYS A 212 -14.26 2.88 -3.22
CA LYS A 212 -15.71 3.08 -3.10
C LYS A 212 -16.44 2.62 -4.36
N THR A 213 -15.86 2.94 -5.52
CA THR A 213 -16.47 2.68 -6.82
C THR A 213 -15.85 1.52 -7.59
N ASP A 214 -14.76 0.93 -7.10
CA ASP A 214 -13.93 -0.08 -7.79
C ASP A 214 -13.47 0.41 -9.18
N LYS A 215 -13.13 1.70 -9.28
CA LYS A 215 -12.75 2.35 -10.55
C LYS A 215 -11.44 3.10 -10.42
N TRP A 216 -10.77 3.21 -11.56
CA TRP A 216 -9.64 4.09 -11.74
C TRP A 216 -10.12 5.48 -12.13
N LEU A 217 -9.97 6.45 -11.23
CA LEU A 217 -10.38 7.85 -11.43
C LEU A 217 -9.15 8.73 -11.66
N PRO A 218 -9.26 9.86 -12.37
CA PRO A 218 -8.16 10.81 -12.51
C PRO A 218 -7.60 11.22 -11.14
N TYR A 219 -6.27 11.23 -11.01
CA TYR A 219 -5.62 11.55 -9.74
C TYR A 219 -5.97 12.96 -9.26
N ASN A 220 -6.58 13.06 -8.07
CA ASN A 220 -6.95 14.32 -7.44
C ASN A 220 -6.43 14.37 -6.00
N GLN A 221 -5.32 15.08 -5.80
CA GLN A 221 -4.68 15.21 -4.48
C GLN A 221 -5.64 15.74 -3.42
N GLN A 222 -6.42 16.78 -3.73
CA GLN A 222 -7.30 17.45 -2.76
C GLN A 222 -8.44 16.53 -2.30
N GLU A 223 -8.98 15.74 -3.22
CA GLU A 223 -10.04 14.79 -2.88
C GLU A 223 -9.49 13.62 -2.06
N ILE A 224 -8.32 13.09 -2.43
CA ILE A 224 -7.65 12.01 -1.70
C ILE A 224 -7.28 12.45 -0.27
N GLU A 225 -6.75 13.67 -0.09
CA GLU A 225 -6.41 14.22 1.23
C GLU A 225 -7.65 14.52 2.10
N LYS A 226 -8.83 14.62 1.48
CA LYS A 226 -10.10 14.85 2.18
C LYS A 226 -10.84 13.55 2.50
N SER A 227 -10.85 12.60 1.57
CA SER A 227 -11.72 11.42 1.61
C SER A 227 -11.00 10.09 1.33
N GLY A 228 -9.68 10.06 1.42
CA GLY A 228 -8.93 8.81 1.41
C GLY A 228 -9.37 7.86 2.55
N PRO A 229 -9.03 6.56 2.47
CA PRO A 229 -9.52 5.56 3.44
C PRO A 229 -9.26 5.91 4.92
N VAL A 230 -8.04 6.35 5.25
CA VAL A 230 -7.66 6.77 6.62
C VAL A 230 -8.27 8.12 6.98
N GLU A 231 -8.27 9.05 6.04
CA GLU A 231 -8.79 10.41 6.19
C GLU A 231 -10.28 10.39 6.54
N SER A 232 -11.06 9.59 5.79
CA SER A 232 -12.48 9.38 6.01
C SER A 232 -12.76 8.77 7.39
N GLN A 233 -12.08 7.66 7.74
CA GLN A 233 -12.22 7.06 9.07
C GLN A 233 -12.00 8.06 10.20
N ARG A 234 -10.88 8.77 10.13
CA ARG A 234 -10.50 9.75 11.15
C ARG A 234 -11.52 10.89 11.23
N SER A 235 -12.00 11.40 10.10
CA SER A 235 -12.99 12.49 10.07
C SER A 235 -14.32 12.07 10.68
N PHE A 236 -14.91 10.98 10.19
CA PHE A 236 -16.22 10.50 10.63
C PHE A 236 -16.21 10.03 12.09
N LEU A 237 -15.18 9.30 12.53
CA LEU A 237 -15.09 8.85 13.92
C LEU A 237 -14.84 10.01 14.90
N ARG A 238 -14.10 11.05 14.51
CA ARG A 238 -13.96 12.27 15.35
C ARG A 238 -15.29 12.98 15.53
N SER A 239 -16.07 13.14 14.47
CA SER A 239 -17.41 13.73 14.57
C SER A 239 -18.32 12.92 15.49
N LEU A 240 -18.23 11.59 15.46
CA LEU A 240 -18.96 10.71 16.39
C LEU A 240 -18.50 10.91 17.84
N VAL A 241 -17.19 10.98 18.10
CA VAL A 241 -16.64 11.25 19.44
C VAL A 241 -17.16 12.60 19.95
N GLU A 242 -17.10 13.66 19.16
CA GLU A 242 -17.62 14.99 19.53
C GLU A 242 -19.12 14.93 19.90
N SER A 243 -19.92 14.22 19.10
CA SER A 243 -21.36 14.04 19.32
C SER A 243 -21.68 13.22 20.60
N LEU A 244 -20.84 12.25 20.95
CA LEU A 244 -20.98 11.44 22.17
C LEU A 244 -20.51 12.22 23.41
N VAL A 245 -19.39 12.94 23.33
CA VAL A 245 -18.88 13.80 24.41
C VAL A 245 -19.87 14.91 24.74
N ALA A 246 -20.54 15.49 23.73
CA ALA A 246 -21.62 16.45 23.93
C ALA A 246 -22.82 15.88 24.70
N ARG A 247 -22.95 14.55 24.78
CA ARG A 247 -23.97 13.82 25.56
C ARG A 247 -23.42 13.28 26.89
N GLY A 248 -22.22 13.69 27.30
CA GLY A 248 -21.61 13.29 28.56
C GLY A 248 -20.83 11.98 28.52
N ALA A 249 -20.60 11.40 27.33
CA ALA A 249 -19.75 10.22 27.20
C ALA A 249 -18.28 10.54 27.47
N ASN A 250 -17.58 9.67 28.21
CA ASN A 250 -16.12 9.70 28.30
C ASN A 250 -15.52 8.68 27.32
N VAL A 251 -15.41 9.08 26.06
CA VAL A 251 -14.90 8.23 24.97
C VAL A 251 -13.83 8.95 24.18
N GLU A 252 -12.87 8.20 23.66
CA GLU A 252 -11.75 8.73 22.87
C GLU A 252 -11.49 7.84 21.65
N LEU A 253 -10.93 8.42 20.59
CA LEU A 253 -10.54 7.67 19.40
C LEU A 253 -9.18 6.99 19.61
N TYR A 254 -9.08 5.71 19.28
CA TYR A 254 -7.86 4.91 19.40
C TYR A 254 -7.29 4.56 18.03
N THR A 255 -5.96 4.58 17.93
CA THR A 255 -5.24 3.92 16.84
C THR A 255 -5.18 2.43 17.12
N TYR A 256 -5.53 1.62 16.13
CA TYR A 256 -5.57 0.16 16.22
C TYR A 256 -4.50 -0.47 15.33
N PRO A 257 -3.24 -0.64 15.78
CA PRO A 257 -2.15 -1.13 14.93
C PRO A 257 -2.30 -2.59 14.48
N MET A 258 -3.24 -3.33 15.07
CA MET A 258 -3.46 -4.76 14.77
C MET A 258 -4.34 -4.99 13.54
N PHE A 259 -4.72 -3.93 12.81
CA PHE A 259 -5.54 -4.04 11.59
C PHE A 259 -4.90 -4.90 10.50
N GLU A 260 -3.57 -5.03 10.50
CA GLU A 260 -2.82 -5.85 9.56
C GLU A 260 -2.84 -7.35 9.91
N ALA A 261 -3.42 -7.76 11.04
CA ALA A 261 -3.42 -9.16 11.47
C ALA A 261 -3.99 -10.10 10.41
N GLY A 262 -5.06 -9.68 9.72
CA GLY A 262 -5.66 -10.44 8.61
C GLY A 262 -4.73 -10.65 7.42
N PHE A 263 -3.70 -9.82 7.24
CA PHE A 263 -2.70 -9.98 6.17
C PHE A 263 -1.74 -11.16 6.41
N TYR A 264 -1.49 -11.49 7.68
CA TYR A 264 -0.60 -12.57 8.09
C TYR A 264 -1.34 -13.85 8.50
N ASP A 265 -2.66 -13.76 8.63
CA ASP A 265 -3.49 -14.85 9.11
C ASP A 265 -3.75 -15.91 8.04
N MET A 266 -3.57 -17.17 8.42
CA MET A 266 -3.93 -18.31 7.58
C MET A 266 -5.35 -18.81 7.86
N TRP A 267 -5.94 -18.42 8.98
CA TRP A 267 -7.16 -19.01 9.55
C TRP A 267 -8.44 -18.22 9.22
N HIS A 268 -8.30 -17.03 8.60
CA HIS A 268 -9.39 -16.15 8.17
C HIS A 268 -10.36 -15.82 9.31
N GLU A 269 -9.83 -15.50 10.50
CA GLU A 269 -10.61 -15.34 11.74
C GLU A 269 -11.47 -14.06 11.81
N GLY A 270 -11.64 -13.33 10.71
CA GLY A 270 -12.50 -12.14 10.66
C GLY A 270 -12.00 -10.99 11.54
N TYR A 271 -10.69 -10.76 11.57
CA TYR A 271 -10.08 -9.67 12.34
C TYR A 271 -10.61 -8.29 11.96
N VAL A 272 -10.54 -7.34 12.89
CA VAL A 272 -10.90 -5.95 12.67
C VAL A 272 -9.89 -5.30 11.70
N PRO A 273 -10.27 -4.89 10.47
CA PRO A 273 -9.34 -4.42 9.45
C PRO A 273 -9.26 -2.88 9.40
N TYR A 274 -9.59 -2.20 10.48
CA TYR A 274 -9.66 -0.73 10.53
C TYR A 274 -8.56 -0.16 11.43
N PRO A 275 -7.75 0.80 10.95
CA PRO A 275 -6.69 1.41 11.75
C PRO A 275 -7.18 2.35 12.85
N TYR A 276 -8.46 2.76 12.83
CA TYR A 276 -9.07 3.57 13.87
C TYR A 276 -10.32 2.91 14.43
N ILE A 277 -10.40 2.85 15.76
CA ILE A 277 -11.55 2.30 16.47
C ILE A 277 -11.93 3.21 17.65
N LEU A 278 -13.20 3.17 18.01
CA LEU A 278 -13.76 3.83 19.19
C LEU A 278 -14.28 2.74 20.14
N PRO A 279 -13.52 2.34 21.16
CA PRO A 279 -13.98 1.39 22.17
C PRO A 279 -15.10 2.00 23.03
N LEU A 280 -16.16 1.24 23.28
CA LEU A 280 -17.29 1.65 24.12
C LEU A 280 -17.39 0.87 25.43
N GLY A 281 -16.58 -0.19 25.60
CA GLY A 281 -16.58 -1.04 26.79
C GLY A 281 -16.68 -2.51 26.43
N GLN A 282 -17.24 -3.31 27.34
CA GLN A 282 -17.47 -4.74 27.16
C GLN A 282 -18.95 -5.08 27.37
N ASP A 283 -19.44 -6.09 26.66
CA ASP A 283 -20.74 -6.69 26.92
C ASP A 283 -20.69 -7.69 28.09
N PRO A 284 -21.84 -8.22 28.57
CA PRO A 284 -21.87 -9.18 29.68
C PRO A 284 -21.10 -10.48 29.42
N ASP A 285 -20.89 -10.84 28.16
CA ASP A 285 -20.13 -12.03 27.75
C ASP A 285 -18.61 -11.74 27.66
N GLY A 286 -18.19 -10.51 27.95
CA GLY A 286 -16.80 -10.07 27.92
C GLY A 286 -16.30 -9.68 26.53
N ASN A 287 -17.17 -9.63 25.51
CA ASN A 287 -16.77 -9.14 24.19
C ASN A 287 -16.60 -7.63 24.23
N ILE A 288 -15.61 -7.14 23.51
CA ILE A 288 -15.28 -5.72 23.42
C ILE A 288 -16.19 -5.09 22.38
N ILE A 289 -16.92 -4.05 22.79
CA ILE A 289 -17.79 -3.29 21.89
C ILE A 289 -17.01 -2.11 21.33
N ILE A 290 -16.93 -2.02 20.01
CA ILE A 290 -16.22 -0.94 19.31
C ILE A 290 -17.09 -0.32 18.23
N VAL A 291 -16.78 0.92 17.86
CA VAL A 291 -17.25 1.52 16.61
C VAL A 291 -16.06 1.69 15.68
N ALA A 292 -16.23 1.26 14.43
CA ALA A 292 -15.33 1.57 13.33
C ALA A 292 -16.11 2.30 12.21
N PHE A 293 -15.39 2.87 11.25
CA PHE A 293 -16.00 3.45 10.05
C PHE A 293 -15.44 2.74 8.81
N ASP A 294 -16.33 2.26 7.95
CA ASP A 294 -15.97 1.62 6.70
C ASP A 294 -15.87 2.67 5.58
N PRO A 295 -14.67 3.00 5.07
CA PRO A 295 -14.52 4.04 4.05
C PRO A 295 -15.03 3.67 2.65
N ARG A 296 -15.26 2.38 2.35
CA ARG A 296 -15.82 1.90 1.08
C ARG A 296 -17.33 2.09 1.06
N ASP A 297 -17.98 1.65 2.12
CA ASP A 297 -19.45 1.71 2.24
C ASP A 297 -19.93 3.05 2.85
N GLU A 298 -19.01 3.91 3.29
CA GLU A 298 -19.25 5.21 3.95
C GLU A 298 -20.22 5.10 5.14
N GLU A 299 -20.06 4.05 5.95
CA GLU A 299 -20.92 3.75 7.10
C GLU A 299 -20.13 3.50 8.39
N TYR A 300 -20.70 3.92 9.51
CA TYR A 300 -20.28 3.48 10.83
C TYR A 300 -20.72 2.04 11.07
N ARG A 301 -19.89 1.27 11.79
CA ARG A 301 -20.17 -0.10 12.22
C ARG A 301 -19.96 -0.23 13.72
N LEU A 302 -21.04 -0.53 14.44
CA LEU A 302 -20.99 -0.94 15.84
C LEU A 302 -20.79 -2.45 15.86
N LEU A 303 -19.68 -2.89 16.46
CA LEU A 303 -19.17 -4.25 16.39
C LEU A 303 -19.05 -4.83 17.80
N SER A 304 -19.42 -6.10 17.96
CA SER A 304 -19.02 -6.92 19.10
C SER A 304 -17.82 -7.77 18.67
N CYS A 305 -16.72 -7.64 19.41
CA CYS A 305 -15.44 -8.22 19.08
C CYS A 305 -14.91 -9.12 20.20
N GLN A 306 -14.42 -10.30 19.84
CA GLN A 306 -13.72 -11.18 20.77
C GLN A 306 -12.23 -10.80 20.83
N HIS A 307 -11.67 -10.77 22.05
CA HIS A 307 -10.23 -10.68 22.23
C HIS A 307 -9.56 -12.03 21.95
N MET A 308 -8.65 -12.04 20.98
CA MET A 308 -7.95 -13.24 20.49
C MET A 308 -6.63 -13.43 21.24
N VAL A 309 -6.73 -13.76 22.54
CA VAL A 309 -5.57 -13.85 23.46
C VAL A 309 -4.50 -14.82 22.95
N GLU A 310 -4.90 -15.98 22.45
CA GLU A 310 -3.98 -17.02 21.97
C GLU A 310 -3.25 -16.56 20.69
N SER A 311 -4.00 -16.08 19.69
CA SER A 311 -3.43 -15.60 18.42
C SER A 311 -2.57 -14.33 18.61
N GLN A 312 -2.87 -13.49 19.61
CA GLN A 312 -2.12 -12.27 19.91
C GLN A 312 -0.63 -12.52 20.21
N ILE A 313 -0.27 -13.69 20.73
CA ILE A 313 1.12 -14.05 21.03
C ILE A 313 1.99 -13.96 19.76
N MET A 314 1.44 -14.28 18.58
CA MET A 314 2.15 -14.22 17.30
C MET A 314 2.47 -12.78 16.86
N PHE A 315 1.70 -11.80 17.32
CA PHE A 315 1.81 -10.40 16.91
C PHE A 315 2.47 -9.49 17.96
N THR A 316 2.69 -10.02 19.17
CA THR A 316 3.25 -9.28 20.32
C THR A 316 4.62 -8.63 20.04
N PRO A 317 5.55 -9.25 19.27
CA PRO A 317 6.83 -8.60 18.92
C PRO A 317 6.68 -7.36 18.03
N VAL A 318 5.60 -7.25 17.24
CA VAL A 318 5.36 -6.15 16.29
C VAL A 318 4.78 -4.91 16.98
N VAL A 319 4.12 -5.09 18.13
CA VAL A 319 3.35 -4.04 18.81
C VAL A 319 4.18 -3.22 19.80
N LEU A 320 5.26 -3.79 20.36
CA LEU A 320 5.91 -3.31 21.59
C LEU A 320 7.25 -2.59 21.41
N THR A 321 7.73 -2.35 20.18
CA THR A 321 9.14 -1.96 19.98
C THR A 321 9.47 -0.50 20.29
N GLU A 322 8.51 0.43 20.38
CA GLU A 322 8.81 1.85 20.71
C GLU A 322 7.70 2.51 21.55
N PRO A 323 8.03 3.49 22.43
CA PRO A 323 7.05 4.25 23.20
C PRO A 323 6.16 5.07 22.26
N LYS A 324 4.93 4.60 22.06
CA LYS A 324 3.99 5.21 21.13
C LYS A 324 3.35 6.46 21.74
N GLN A 325 3.48 7.61 21.08
CA GLN A 325 2.72 8.82 21.46
C GLN A 325 1.26 8.68 21.01
N GLY A 326 0.30 8.85 21.92
CA GLY A 326 -1.15 8.77 21.64
C GLY A 326 -1.87 7.61 22.30
N LYS A 327 -3.16 7.43 21.98
CA LYS A 327 -4.02 6.35 22.50
C LYS A 327 -4.02 5.17 21.53
N TYR A 328 -3.59 4.01 22.01
CA TYR A 328 -3.49 2.78 21.22
C TYR A 328 -4.32 1.68 21.84
N PHE A 329 -4.96 0.90 20.99
CA PHE A 329 -5.68 -0.30 21.39
C PHE A 329 -4.95 -1.51 20.81
N THR A 330 -4.38 -2.34 21.68
CA THR A 330 -3.40 -3.36 21.28
C THR A 330 -3.92 -4.79 21.34
N ASP A 331 -5.10 -4.99 21.91
CA ASP A 331 -5.72 -6.31 21.97
C ASP A 331 -6.15 -6.75 20.56
N LEU A 332 -5.77 -7.97 20.16
CA LEU A 332 -6.15 -8.51 18.87
C LEU A 332 -7.65 -8.83 18.86
N LEU A 333 -8.40 -8.27 17.91
CA LEU A 333 -9.85 -8.32 17.88
C LEU A 333 -10.34 -9.08 16.64
N SER A 334 -11.18 -10.08 16.86
CA SER A 334 -11.99 -10.73 15.82
C SER A 334 -13.44 -10.26 15.92
N ILE A 335 -14.09 -10.00 14.78
CA ILE A 335 -15.48 -9.54 14.72
C ILE A 335 -16.41 -10.75 14.91
N LYS A 336 -17.17 -10.76 16.01
CA LYS A 336 -18.20 -11.79 16.28
C LYS A 336 -19.52 -11.43 15.64
N ALA A 337 -19.92 -10.16 15.76
CA ALA A 337 -21.18 -9.68 15.24
C ALA A 337 -21.13 -8.20 14.88
N VAL A 338 -21.88 -7.84 13.84
CA VAL A 338 -22.21 -6.44 13.55
C VAL A 338 -23.53 -6.13 14.26
N LEU A 339 -23.47 -5.33 15.31
CA LEU A 339 -24.62 -4.98 16.14
C LEU A 339 -25.49 -3.91 15.48
N PHE A 340 -24.87 -2.93 14.81
CA PHE A 340 -25.58 -1.83 14.17
C PHE A 340 -24.75 -1.19 13.05
N ARG A 341 -25.42 -0.64 12.04
CA ARG A 341 -24.80 0.09 10.92
C ARG A 341 -25.58 1.35 10.61
N SER A 342 -24.88 2.42 10.24
CA SER A 342 -25.51 3.68 9.83
C SER A 342 -24.50 4.56 9.13
N SER A 343 -24.90 5.28 8.07
CA SER A 343 -24.12 6.38 7.50
C SER A 343 -24.30 7.71 8.24
N SER A 344 -25.35 7.82 9.08
CA SER A 344 -25.65 9.01 9.87
C SER A 344 -24.92 8.98 11.22
N THR A 345 -24.13 10.03 11.48
CA THR A 345 -23.47 10.27 12.78
C THR A 345 -24.48 10.37 13.92
N GLU A 346 -25.61 11.05 13.71
CA GLU A 346 -26.66 11.19 14.72
C GLU A 346 -27.28 9.83 15.09
N THR A 347 -27.60 9.03 14.08
CA THR A 347 -28.19 7.70 14.29
C THR A 347 -27.21 6.76 14.96
N MET A 348 -25.93 6.79 14.57
CA MET A 348 -24.89 6.01 15.24
C MET A 348 -24.67 6.50 16.69
N THR A 349 -24.75 7.82 16.93
CA THR A 349 -24.63 8.37 18.29
C THR A 349 -25.71 7.82 19.21
N ARG A 350 -26.98 7.76 18.75
CA ARG A 350 -28.08 7.18 19.53
C ARG A 350 -27.83 5.72 19.88
N ALA A 351 -27.38 4.93 18.91
CA ALA A 351 -27.06 3.51 19.14
C ALA A 351 -25.92 3.35 20.17
N CYS A 352 -24.87 4.15 20.06
CA CYS A 352 -23.76 4.13 21.01
C CYS A 352 -24.18 4.61 22.42
N ALA A 353 -25.04 5.62 22.53
CA ALA A 353 -25.56 6.09 23.81
C ALA A 353 -26.34 4.99 24.55
N THR A 354 -27.09 4.15 23.82
CA THR A 354 -27.76 2.98 24.41
C THR A 354 -26.76 1.98 25.01
N VAL A 355 -25.63 1.73 24.33
CA VAL A 355 -24.56 0.85 24.86
C VAL A 355 -23.92 1.45 26.11
N LEU A 356 -23.73 2.78 26.12
CA LEU A 356 -23.08 3.51 27.22
C LEU A 356 -24.03 3.84 28.39
N ASN A 357 -25.33 3.53 28.28
CA ASN A 357 -26.38 3.93 29.22
C ASN A 357 -26.45 5.46 29.46
N LEU A 358 -26.39 6.24 28.38
CA LEU A 358 -26.43 7.71 28.37
C LEU A 358 -27.76 8.30 27.87
#